data_AF-S5ABR9-F1
#
_entry.id   AF-S5ABR9-F1
#
_cell.length_a   1.000
_cell.length_b   1.000
_cell.length_c   1.000
_cell.angle_alpha   90.00
_cell.angle_beta   90.00
_cell.angle_gamma   90.00
#
_symmetry.space_group_name_H-M   'P 1'
#
loop_
_entity.id
_entity.type
_entity.pdbx_description
1 polymer ?
#
loop_
_entity_poly.entity_id
_entity_poly.type
_entity_poly.pdbx_seq_one_letter_code
_entity_poly.pdbx_strand_id
1 'polypeptide(L)'
;MALTISAQLDKFVSSYVEHAKGEGLKIAFDSEWPSPCYEETAQDGELVEWAPKRQSPPLSFNNVEDALSLKLHADYCSYFTTYYSDNLKAKAPQGDCELLQVFNREDFERLQQNLIGHLLMKQRLNQAPTLFFGLTDEEDFILTVINETGEVALEQVGQAPTQILANSLAEFIEQLSPLNA
;
A
#
# COMPACT_ATOMS: atom_id res chain seq x y z
N MET A 1 8.91 -15.45 -17.08
CA MET A 1 7.82 -15.78 -16.14
C MET A 1 6.99 -14.53 -15.97
N ALA A 2 5.67 -14.62 -15.92
CA ALA A 2 4.84 -13.44 -15.61
C ALA A 2 5.21 -12.93 -14.21
N LEU A 3 5.28 -11.61 -14.05
CA LEU A 3 5.52 -10.98 -12.76
C LEU A 3 4.28 -11.19 -11.90
N THR A 4 4.46 -11.66 -10.67
CA THR A 4 3.36 -11.78 -9.69
C THR A 4 3.55 -10.74 -8.61
N ILE A 5 2.46 -10.12 -8.15
CA ILE A 5 2.54 -9.10 -7.12
C ILE A 5 3.22 -9.59 -5.83
N SER A 6 2.89 -10.81 -5.36
CA SER A 6 3.50 -11.35 -4.13
C SER A 6 5.02 -11.49 -4.26
N ALA A 7 5.51 -12.01 -5.38
CA ALA A 7 6.97 -12.14 -5.58
C ALA A 7 7.69 -10.79 -5.69
N GLN A 8 7.07 -9.78 -6.29
CA GLN A 8 7.68 -8.45 -6.38
C GLN A 8 7.63 -7.71 -5.06
N LEU A 9 6.54 -7.85 -4.30
CA LEU A 9 6.45 -7.31 -2.95
C LEU A 9 7.46 -7.98 -2.00
N ASP A 10 7.61 -9.30 -2.07
CA ASP A 10 8.61 -10.04 -1.28
C ASP A 10 10.05 -9.52 -1.55
N LYS A 11 10.38 -9.32 -2.83
CA LYS A 11 11.67 -8.75 -3.24
C LYS A 11 11.85 -7.33 -2.73
N PHE A 12 10.83 -6.48 -2.90
CA PHE A 12 10.89 -5.09 -2.49
C PHE A 12 11.04 -4.96 -0.98
N VAL A 13 10.23 -5.68 -0.20
CA VAL A 13 10.32 -5.74 1.28
C VAL A 13 11.69 -6.23 1.74
N SER A 14 12.22 -7.29 1.12
CA SER A 14 13.56 -7.78 1.45
C SER A 14 14.63 -6.73 1.16
N SER A 15 14.57 -6.08 0.00
CA SER A 15 15.46 -4.98 -0.39
C SER A 15 15.35 -3.79 0.58
N TYR A 16 14.14 -3.46 1.03
CA TYR A 16 13.87 -2.36 1.96
C TYR A 16 14.51 -2.60 3.33
N VAL A 17 14.29 -3.79 3.90
CA VAL A 17 14.93 -4.19 5.18
C VAL A 17 16.46 -4.22 5.04
N GLU A 18 16.98 -4.71 3.90
CA GLU A 18 18.41 -4.70 3.64
C GLU A 18 19.00 -3.30 3.43
N HIS A 19 18.22 -2.36 2.91
CA HIS A 19 18.66 -0.98 2.69
C HIS A 19 18.89 -0.23 4.01
N ALA A 20 18.07 -0.50 5.02
CA ALA A 20 18.18 0.06 6.36
C ALA A 20 19.35 -0.50 7.22
N LYS A 21 20.26 -1.29 6.63
CA LYS A 21 21.39 -1.94 7.33
C LYS A 21 22.15 -0.95 8.22
N GLY A 22 22.48 -1.40 9.43
CA GLY A 22 23.23 -0.65 10.44
C GLY A 22 22.34 -0.14 11.56
N GLU A 23 21.42 0.78 11.24
CA GLU A 23 20.50 1.36 12.22
C GLU A 23 19.18 0.58 12.38
N GLY A 24 18.85 -0.27 11.39
CA GLY A 24 17.58 -0.98 11.35
C GLY A 24 16.42 -0.07 10.96
N LEU A 25 15.23 -0.65 10.86
CA LEU A 25 14.01 0.11 10.67
C LEU A 25 13.50 0.59 12.02
N LYS A 26 13.24 1.90 12.13
CA LYS A 26 12.76 2.52 13.36
C LYS A 26 11.45 3.25 13.13
N ILE A 27 10.58 3.20 14.12
CA ILE A 27 9.29 3.88 14.14
C ILE A 27 8.99 4.32 15.57
N ALA A 28 8.21 5.38 15.75
CA ALA A 28 7.72 5.75 17.07
C ALA A 28 6.75 4.67 17.58
N PHE A 29 6.97 4.20 18.80
CA PHE A 29 6.04 3.29 19.47
C PHE A 29 4.74 4.02 19.83
N ASP A 30 3.61 3.36 19.60
CA ASP A 30 2.28 3.83 19.98
C ASP A 30 1.51 2.67 20.61
N SER A 31 1.30 2.75 21.92
CA SER A 31 0.57 1.74 22.69
C SER A 31 -0.92 1.69 22.36
N GLU A 32 -1.50 2.76 21.80
CA GLU A 32 -2.89 2.81 21.31
C GLU A 32 -3.01 2.24 19.88
N TRP A 33 -1.89 2.07 19.16
CA TRP A 33 -1.85 1.53 17.80
C TRP A 33 -1.02 0.24 17.68
N PRO A 34 -1.35 -0.83 18.42
CA PRO A 34 -0.52 -2.03 18.51
C PRO A 34 -0.40 -2.75 17.15
N SER A 35 0.80 -3.22 16.85
CA SER A 35 1.09 -3.92 15.59
C SER A 35 1.99 -5.14 15.82
N PRO A 36 1.80 -6.22 15.03
CA PRO A 36 2.77 -7.32 14.99
C PRO A 36 4.14 -6.90 14.43
N CYS A 37 4.25 -5.72 13.81
CA CYS A 37 5.47 -5.20 13.23
C CYS A 37 6.48 -4.71 14.27
N TYR A 38 6.02 -4.32 15.48
CA TYR A 38 6.92 -3.93 16.56
C TYR A 38 7.74 -5.14 17.04
N GLU A 39 9.06 -4.98 17.15
CA GLU A 39 9.94 -6.01 17.71
C GLU A 39 10.07 -5.90 19.24
N GLU A 40 9.74 -4.73 19.78
CA GLU A 40 9.81 -4.41 21.21
C GLU A 40 8.71 -3.44 21.63
N THR A 41 8.49 -3.35 22.95
CA THR A 41 7.56 -2.38 23.55
C THR A 41 8.34 -1.29 24.27
N ALA A 42 7.91 -0.04 24.12
CA ALA A 42 8.56 1.12 24.73
C ALA A 42 7.54 2.11 25.30
N GLN A 43 7.97 3.30 25.71
CA GLN A 43 7.04 4.40 26.01
C GLN A 43 6.55 5.04 24.70
N ASP A 44 5.33 5.58 24.72
CA ASP A 44 4.77 6.25 23.55
C ASP A 44 5.70 7.36 23.04
N GLY A 45 5.98 7.34 21.74
CA GLY A 45 6.89 8.28 21.07
C GLY A 45 8.37 7.87 21.07
N GLU A 46 8.79 6.84 21.82
CA GLU A 46 10.15 6.32 21.72
C GLU A 46 10.36 5.55 20.41
N LEU A 47 11.53 5.71 19.79
CA LEU A 47 11.87 4.96 18.58
C LEU A 47 12.21 3.51 18.93
N VAL A 48 11.45 2.59 18.36
CA VAL A 48 11.63 1.13 18.49
C VAL A 48 11.95 0.48 17.16
N GLU A 49 12.60 -0.68 17.21
CA GLU A 49 12.78 -1.50 16.02
C GLU A 49 11.43 -2.09 15.53
N TRP A 50 11.26 -2.11 14.22
CA TRP A 50 10.14 -2.77 13.58
C TRP A 50 10.56 -3.57 12.34
N ALA A 51 9.74 -4.53 11.92
CA ALA A 51 9.92 -5.20 10.65
C ALA A 51 8.58 -5.63 10.04
N PRO A 52 8.46 -5.63 8.69
CA PRO A 52 7.30 -6.20 8.02
C PRO A 52 7.08 -7.67 8.41
N LYS A 53 5.85 -8.05 8.77
CA LYS A 53 5.50 -9.42 9.13
C LYS A 53 4.49 -9.97 8.13
N ARG A 54 4.68 -11.20 7.63
CA ARG A 54 3.66 -11.83 6.77
C ARG A 54 2.34 -12.00 7.52
N GLN A 55 1.23 -11.71 6.86
CA GLN A 55 -0.09 -11.98 7.42
C GLN A 55 -0.38 -13.49 7.43
N SER A 56 -0.87 -14.01 8.56
CA SER A 56 -1.30 -15.40 8.68
C SER A 56 -2.40 -15.53 9.76
N PRO A 57 -3.66 -15.79 9.37
CA PRO A 57 -4.18 -15.85 8.00
C PRO A 57 -4.18 -14.45 7.33
N PRO A 58 -4.16 -14.38 5.98
CA PRO A 58 -4.38 -13.14 5.25
C PRO A 58 -5.73 -12.50 5.58
N LEU A 59 -5.77 -11.17 5.63
CA LEU A 59 -7.02 -10.42 5.67
C LEU A 59 -7.73 -10.45 4.31
N SER A 60 -8.93 -9.86 4.21
CA SER A 60 -9.76 -9.96 2.99
C SER A 60 -10.62 -8.73 2.77
N PHE A 61 -10.79 -8.35 1.50
CA PHE A 61 -11.68 -7.28 1.04
C PHE A 61 -13.12 -7.73 0.74
N ASN A 62 -13.52 -8.95 1.10
CA ASN A 62 -14.86 -9.47 0.79
C ASN A 62 -15.98 -8.53 1.26
N ASN A 63 -15.82 -7.90 2.42
CA ASN A 63 -16.78 -6.90 2.94
C ASN A 63 -16.92 -5.68 2.03
N VAL A 64 -15.81 -5.17 1.46
CA VAL A 64 -15.84 -4.06 0.49
C VAL A 64 -16.51 -4.50 -0.80
N GLU A 65 -16.14 -5.69 -1.30
CA GLU A 65 -16.72 -6.24 -2.53
C GLU A 65 -18.23 -6.45 -2.41
N ASP A 66 -18.68 -7.03 -1.30
CA ASP A 66 -20.09 -7.29 -1.03
C ASP A 66 -20.87 -5.97 -0.85
N ALA A 67 -20.31 -5.01 -0.11
CA ALA A 67 -20.96 -3.72 0.15
C ALA A 67 -21.17 -2.88 -1.12
N LEU A 68 -20.23 -2.95 -2.07
CA LEU A 68 -20.29 -2.18 -3.32
C LEU A 68 -20.78 -2.99 -4.52
N SER A 69 -21.00 -4.31 -4.35
CA SER A 69 -21.28 -5.23 -5.46
C SER A 69 -20.25 -5.10 -6.60
N LEU A 70 -18.97 -4.93 -6.23
CA LEU A 70 -17.84 -4.70 -7.13
C LEU A 70 -16.74 -5.70 -6.80
N LYS A 71 -16.14 -6.35 -7.80
CA LYS A 71 -14.92 -7.15 -7.60
C LYS A 71 -13.69 -6.26 -7.67
N LEU A 72 -12.84 -6.35 -6.66
CA LEU A 72 -11.57 -5.63 -6.61
C LEU A 72 -10.51 -6.41 -7.38
N HIS A 73 -9.58 -5.68 -7.99
CA HIS A 73 -8.46 -6.30 -8.71
C HIS A 73 -7.65 -7.21 -7.78
N ALA A 74 -7.41 -8.46 -8.19
CA ALA A 74 -6.82 -9.47 -7.31
C ALA A 74 -5.41 -9.10 -6.82
N ASP A 75 -4.62 -8.41 -7.65
CA ASP A 75 -3.29 -7.96 -7.25
C ASP A 75 -3.34 -6.88 -6.17
N TYR A 76 -4.36 -6.00 -6.20
CA TYR A 76 -4.57 -4.99 -5.16
C TYR A 76 -4.90 -5.65 -3.81
N CYS A 77 -5.82 -6.62 -3.84
CA CYS A 77 -6.16 -7.40 -2.65
C CYS A 77 -4.91 -8.11 -2.10
N SER A 78 -4.12 -8.74 -2.97
CA SER A 78 -2.90 -9.45 -2.57
C SER A 78 -1.85 -8.51 -1.97
N TYR A 79 -1.68 -7.32 -2.55
CA TYR A 79 -0.74 -6.31 -2.07
C TYR A 79 -0.98 -5.95 -0.59
N PHE A 80 -2.22 -5.63 -0.21
CA PHE A 80 -2.56 -5.26 1.17
C PHE A 80 -2.77 -6.43 2.14
N THR A 81 -2.76 -7.67 1.65
CA THR A 81 -3.01 -8.87 2.47
C THR A 81 -1.80 -9.81 2.58
N THR A 82 -0.65 -9.42 2.01
CA THR A 82 0.58 -10.21 2.10
C THR A 82 1.37 -9.91 3.38
N TYR A 83 1.53 -8.63 3.73
CA TYR A 83 2.32 -8.17 4.88
C TYR A 83 1.49 -7.27 5.79
N TYR A 84 1.76 -7.36 7.09
CA TYR A 84 1.66 -6.21 7.98
C TYR A 84 2.97 -5.42 7.86
N SER A 85 2.89 -4.11 7.74
CA SER A 85 4.04 -3.21 7.60
C SER A 85 3.64 -1.77 7.90
N ASP A 86 4.59 -0.94 8.32
CA ASP A 86 4.43 0.51 8.15
C ASP A 86 4.56 0.88 6.67
N ASN A 87 4.16 2.09 6.30
CA ASN A 87 4.32 2.59 4.94
C ASN A 87 5.78 2.51 4.48
N LEU A 88 5.98 2.19 3.20
CA LEU A 88 7.32 1.99 2.64
C LEU A 88 7.66 3.12 1.69
N LYS A 89 8.67 3.93 2.02
CA LYS A 89 9.13 5.01 1.15
C LYS A 89 9.95 4.45 -0.01
N ALA A 90 9.67 4.89 -1.22
CA ALA A 90 10.30 4.36 -2.41
C ALA A 90 10.65 5.49 -3.38
N LYS A 91 11.62 5.22 -4.23
CA LYS A 91 11.90 6.04 -5.40
C LYS A 91 11.40 5.30 -6.63
N ALA A 92 10.49 5.94 -7.35
CA ALA A 92 9.96 5.49 -8.64
C ALA A 92 10.60 6.30 -9.78
N PRO A 93 10.47 5.87 -11.05
CA PRO A 93 11.01 6.63 -12.19
C PRO A 93 10.47 8.07 -12.30
N GLN A 94 9.24 8.31 -11.84
CA GLN A 94 8.58 9.62 -11.90
C GLN A 94 8.81 10.51 -10.67
N GLY A 95 9.35 9.98 -9.57
CA GLY A 95 9.47 10.74 -8.32
C GLY A 95 9.58 9.85 -7.09
N ASP A 96 9.76 10.47 -5.94
CA ASP A 96 9.69 9.75 -4.66
C ASP A 96 8.22 9.50 -4.32
N CYS A 97 7.93 8.34 -3.72
CA CYS A 97 6.58 7.95 -3.36
C CYS A 97 6.56 7.21 -2.03
N GLU A 98 5.38 7.14 -1.43
CA GLU A 98 5.14 6.34 -0.24
C GLU A 98 4.12 5.26 -0.55
N LEU A 99 4.52 4.01 -0.40
CA LEU A 99 3.66 2.85 -0.57
C LEU A 99 2.85 2.64 0.70
N LEU A 100 1.53 2.77 0.60
CA LEU A 100 0.64 2.51 1.72
C LEU A 100 0.70 1.03 2.07
N GLN A 101 0.72 0.74 3.37
CA GLN A 101 0.69 -0.62 3.91
C GLN A 101 -0.42 -0.74 4.96
N VAL A 102 -0.51 -1.93 5.56
CA VAL A 102 -1.47 -2.22 6.63
C VAL A 102 -0.67 -2.52 7.89
N PHE A 103 -0.73 -1.64 8.87
CA PHE A 103 0.11 -1.77 10.06
C PHE A 103 -0.43 -2.82 11.03
N ASN A 104 -1.76 -2.91 11.15
CA ASN A 104 -2.45 -3.87 12.00
C ASN A 104 -3.88 -4.14 11.46
N ARG A 105 -4.70 -4.88 12.21
CA ARG A 105 -6.07 -5.21 11.79
C ARG A 105 -7.00 -3.99 11.78
N GLU A 106 -6.89 -3.10 12.76
CA GLU A 106 -7.72 -1.90 12.82
C GLU A 106 -7.38 -0.94 11.67
N ASP A 107 -6.09 -0.84 11.32
CA ASP A 107 -5.62 -0.08 10.18
C ASP A 107 -6.18 -0.63 8.86
N PHE A 108 -6.27 -1.95 8.71
CA PHE A 108 -6.94 -2.56 7.56
C PHE A 108 -8.42 -2.17 7.48
N GLU A 109 -9.14 -2.15 8.60
CA GLU A 109 -10.54 -1.74 8.64
C GLU A 109 -10.70 -0.26 8.21
N ARG A 110 -9.77 0.61 8.64
CA ARG A 110 -9.73 2.01 8.18
C ARG A 110 -9.43 2.12 6.69
N LEU A 111 -8.46 1.36 6.18
CA LEU A 111 -8.17 1.27 4.75
C LEU A 111 -9.40 0.88 3.94
N GLN A 112 -10.16 -0.11 4.41
CA GLN A 112 -11.40 -0.55 3.75
C GLN A 112 -12.47 0.54 3.74
N GLN A 113 -12.65 1.25 4.86
CA GLN A 113 -13.58 2.38 4.94
C GLN A 113 -13.18 3.51 3.98
N ASN A 114 -11.88 3.84 3.92
CA ASN A 114 -11.34 4.84 3.00
C ASN A 114 -11.55 4.41 1.54
N LEU A 115 -11.32 3.14 1.22
CA LEU A 115 -11.55 2.57 -0.10
C LEU A 115 -13.03 2.64 -0.51
N ILE A 116 -13.95 2.30 0.41
CA ILE A 116 -15.38 2.45 0.16
C ILE A 116 -15.73 3.91 -0.15
N GLY A 117 -15.22 4.85 0.64
CA GLY A 117 -15.43 6.28 0.42
C GLY A 117 -14.93 6.73 -0.95
N HIS A 118 -13.72 6.32 -1.33
CA HIS A 118 -13.12 6.62 -2.63
C HIS A 118 -13.95 6.05 -3.79
N LEU A 119 -14.36 4.79 -3.71
CA LEU A 119 -15.16 4.13 -4.75
C LEU A 119 -16.56 4.77 -4.91
N LEU A 120 -17.20 5.14 -3.80
CA LEU A 120 -18.48 5.88 -3.84
C LEU A 120 -18.33 7.27 -4.44
N MET A 121 -17.21 7.97 -4.16
CA MET A 121 -16.89 9.23 -4.81
C MET A 121 -16.73 9.04 -6.33
N LYS A 122 -15.96 8.04 -6.78
CA LYS A 122 -15.79 7.71 -8.20
C LYS A 122 -17.11 7.46 -8.89
N GLN A 123 -18.00 6.68 -8.26
CA GLN A 123 -19.34 6.42 -8.78
C GLN A 123 -20.17 7.70 -8.93
N ARG A 124 -20.14 8.60 -7.92
CA ARG A 124 -20.86 9.89 -7.99
C ARG A 124 -20.36 10.80 -9.10
N LEU A 125 -19.07 10.73 -9.40
CA LEU A 125 -18.43 11.49 -10.48
C LEU A 125 -18.55 10.83 -11.86
N ASN A 126 -19.21 9.66 -11.96
CA ASN A 126 -19.26 8.82 -13.16
C ASN A 126 -17.86 8.46 -13.70
N GLN A 127 -16.90 8.24 -12.80
CA GLN A 127 -15.54 7.82 -13.11
C GLN A 127 -15.41 6.30 -12.93
N ALA A 128 -14.52 5.68 -13.71
CA ALA A 128 -14.18 4.27 -13.53
C ALA A 128 -13.57 4.03 -12.13
N PRO A 129 -13.81 2.86 -11.51
CA PRO A 129 -13.22 2.52 -10.22
C PRO A 129 -11.69 2.46 -10.29
N THR A 130 -11.04 3.15 -9.35
CA THR A 130 -9.60 3.10 -9.12
C THR A 130 -9.33 2.79 -7.66
N LEU A 131 -8.20 2.16 -7.37
CA LEU A 131 -7.85 1.68 -6.04
C LEU A 131 -6.51 2.29 -5.62
N PHE A 132 -6.53 3.21 -4.67
CA PHE A 132 -5.32 3.88 -4.20
C PHE A 132 -4.42 2.92 -3.42
N PHE A 133 -3.11 3.00 -3.63
CA PHE A 133 -2.12 2.17 -2.93
C PHE A 133 -0.85 2.92 -2.51
N GLY A 134 -0.71 4.20 -2.89
CA GLY A 134 0.46 5.00 -2.56
C GLY A 134 0.20 6.48 -2.72
N LEU A 135 1.08 7.28 -2.11
CA LEU A 135 1.13 8.72 -2.19
C LEU A 135 2.34 9.14 -3.03
N THR A 136 2.26 10.29 -3.70
CA THR A 136 3.40 10.93 -4.38
C THR A 136 3.92 12.10 -3.56
N ASP A 137 5.07 12.64 -3.98
CA ASP A 137 5.63 13.89 -3.49
C ASP A 137 4.86 15.14 -3.98
N GLU A 138 4.09 15.00 -5.06
CA GLU A 138 3.17 16.04 -5.52
C GLU A 138 1.88 16.07 -4.70
N GLU A 139 1.49 17.27 -4.22
CA GLU A 139 0.22 17.49 -3.51
C GLU A 139 -0.98 17.08 -4.39
N ASP A 140 -2.00 16.50 -3.77
CA ASP A 140 -3.23 16.00 -4.40
C ASP A 140 -3.07 14.86 -5.42
N PHE A 141 -1.86 14.36 -5.67
CA PHE A 141 -1.62 13.21 -6.54
C PHE A 141 -1.40 11.92 -5.74
N ILE A 142 -2.01 10.84 -6.23
CA ILE A 142 -1.97 9.52 -5.63
C ILE A 142 -1.67 8.45 -6.68
N LEU A 143 -1.07 7.36 -6.22
CA LEU A 143 -0.85 6.16 -7.01
C LEU A 143 -2.07 5.25 -6.90
N THR A 144 -2.63 4.87 -8.04
CA THR A 144 -3.85 4.05 -8.10
C THR A 144 -3.68 2.87 -9.04
N VAL A 145 -4.43 1.81 -8.78
CA VAL A 145 -4.67 0.71 -9.72
C VAL A 145 -6.01 0.95 -10.40
N ILE A 146 -6.05 0.94 -11.73
CA ILE A 146 -7.31 0.90 -12.48
C ILE A 146 -7.94 -0.47 -12.25
N ASN A 147 -9.12 -0.51 -11.61
CA ASN A 147 -9.67 -1.77 -11.10
C ASN A 147 -9.95 -2.81 -12.20
N GLU A 148 -10.35 -2.36 -13.38
CA GLU A 148 -10.69 -3.23 -14.50
C GLU A 148 -9.46 -3.84 -15.19
N THR A 149 -8.39 -3.05 -15.36
CA THR A 149 -7.23 -3.44 -16.18
C THR A 149 -6.03 -3.89 -15.35
N GLY A 150 -5.95 -3.46 -14.09
CA GLY A 150 -4.78 -3.69 -13.23
C GLY A 150 -3.62 -2.72 -13.47
N GLU A 151 -3.76 -1.81 -14.43
CA GLU A 151 -2.74 -0.79 -14.73
C GLU A 151 -2.54 0.15 -13.55
N VAL A 152 -1.28 0.54 -13.31
CA VAL A 152 -0.94 1.55 -12.31
C VAL A 152 -0.97 2.92 -12.97
N ALA A 153 -1.67 3.86 -12.35
CA ALA A 153 -1.84 5.19 -12.87
C ALA A 153 -1.63 6.27 -11.80
N LEU A 154 -1.14 7.42 -12.25
CA LEU A 154 -1.14 8.67 -11.51
C LEU A 154 -2.53 9.27 -11.58
N GLU A 155 -3.08 9.64 -10.43
CA GLU A 155 -4.42 10.20 -10.32
C GLU A 155 -4.41 11.42 -9.40
N GLN A 156 -4.99 12.53 -9.87
CA GLN A 156 -5.31 13.65 -8.99
C GLN A 156 -6.61 13.36 -8.24
N VAL A 157 -6.65 13.61 -6.93
CA VAL A 157 -7.83 13.34 -6.09
C VAL A 157 -9.08 14.00 -6.68
N GLY A 158 -10.14 13.20 -6.84
CA GLY A 158 -11.41 13.65 -7.43
C GLY A 158 -11.43 13.74 -8.96
N GLN A 159 -10.32 13.45 -9.65
CA GLN A 159 -10.23 13.42 -11.11
C GLN A 159 -10.05 11.99 -11.63
N ALA A 160 -10.23 11.79 -12.93
CA ALA A 160 -9.86 10.55 -13.59
C ALA A 160 -8.32 10.42 -13.64
N PRO A 161 -7.77 9.19 -13.72
CA PRO A 161 -6.34 8.98 -13.90
C PRO A 161 -5.78 9.77 -15.10
N THR A 162 -4.65 10.42 -14.90
CA THR A 162 -4.05 11.34 -15.88
C THR A 162 -2.92 10.69 -16.68
N GLN A 163 -2.25 9.69 -16.10
CA GLN A 163 -1.10 9.03 -16.72
C GLN A 163 -0.97 7.57 -16.26
N ILE A 164 -0.74 6.65 -17.20
CA ILE A 164 -0.36 5.27 -16.89
C ILE A 164 1.15 5.20 -16.60
N LEU A 165 1.51 4.58 -15.48
CA LEU A 165 2.89 4.44 -14.99
C LEU A 165 3.43 3.03 -15.20
N ALA A 166 2.59 1.99 -15.14
CA ALA A 166 2.96 0.61 -15.42
C ALA A 166 1.74 -0.21 -15.86
N ASN A 167 1.96 -1.33 -16.57
CA ASN A 167 0.86 -2.17 -17.04
C ASN A 167 0.28 -3.08 -15.94
N SER A 168 0.96 -3.19 -14.79
CA SER A 168 0.48 -3.92 -13.63
C SER A 168 1.11 -3.41 -12.34
N LEU A 169 0.48 -3.70 -11.20
CA LEU A 169 1.07 -3.40 -9.89
C LEU A 169 2.41 -4.11 -9.68
N ALA A 170 2.54 -5.35 -10.18
CA ALA A 170 3.81 -6.10 -10.09
C ALA A 170 4.94 -5.42 -10.89
N GLU A 171 4.65 -4.93 -12.10
CA GLU A 171 5.61 -4.16 -12.90
C GLU A 171 6.00 -2.84 -12.24
N PHE A 172 5.05 -2.17 -11.58
CA PHE A 172 5.35 -0.92 -10.87
C PHE A 172 6.29 -1.17 -9.70
N ILE A 173 6.00 -2.15 -8.83
CA ILE A 173 6.85 -2.49 -7.68
C ILE A 173 8.26 -2.92 -8.10
N GLU A 174 8.41 -3.62 -9.22
CA GLU A 174 9.73 -4.01 -9.75
C GLU A 174 10.63 -2.82 -10.12
N GLN A 175 10.04 -1.67 -10.44
CA GLN A 175 10.78 -0.45 -10.82
C GLN A 175 11.24 0.37 -9.61
N LEU A 176 10.82 0.01 -8.40
CA LEU A 176 11.06 0.80 -7.20
C LEU A 176 12.40 0.47 -6.55
N SER A 177 13.06 1.51 -6.03
CA SER A 177 14.16 1.36 -5.09
C SER A 177 13.78 1.87 -3.70
N PRO A 178 14.15 1.19 -2.61
CA PRO A 178 13.91 1.66 -1.24
C PRO A 178 14.47 3.07 -0.99
N LEU A 179 13.76 3.85 -0.18
CA LEU A 179 14.26 5.05 0.47
C LEU A 179 14.26 4.82 1.99
N ASN A 180 15.27 5.35 2.69
CA ASN A 180 15.28 5.31 4.16
C ASN A 180 14.13 6.15 4.72
N ALA A 181 13.51 5.66 5.79
CA ALA A 181 12.41 6.31 6.51
C ALA A 181 12.86 7.60 7.20
#